data_AF-A0A967I1V0-F1
#
_entry.id   AF-A0A967I1V0-F1
#
_cell.length_a   1.000
_cell.length_b   1.000
_cell.length_c   1.000
_cell.angle_alpha   90.00
_cell.angle_beta   90.00
_cell.angle_gamma   90.00
#
_symmetry.space_group_name_H-M   'P 1'
#
loop_
_entity.id
_entity.type
_entity.pdbx_description
1 polymer ?
#
loop_
_entity_poly.entity_id
_entity_poly.type
_entity_poly.pdbx_seq_one_letter_code
_entity_poly.pdbx_strand_id
1 'polypeptide(L)'
;LGTLGLKLVVLLATKLGGLSWATFWPGTPKVWQVGLTYILLLAPFTRTSRWLRTSLITVCFLALVGSWFMPHHILSAQSYLRVTYLDVGQGNSAVVELPERGAILIDGGGFYGGSFDVGQHVVAPYLWHRGIRRLDAVVLSHAHPDHFKGLSFVATHFPTKQFWTPQVSASDPDFADLMNRLAQKKVVCLGPQELPARQNIKGVVVEVLHPPPDFHPAHKIPTNRELNNLSLVVRLSYKEVSFLFPGDIEKEVEYRLANQPLYEPVDILLVPHHGSRTSSSLRFLHWLQPRIAVFSVGFDNPFHLPARRVLERYRTFGTKTYRTDHHGAVTILTDGHNIEVETFVE
;
A
#
# COMPACT_ATOMS: atom_id res chain seq x y z
N LEU A 1 -24.08 1.53 38.87
CA LEU A 1 -23.12 0.55 38.30
C LEU A 1 -21.74 0.85 38.90
N GLY A 2 -21.33 0.13 39.94
CA GLY A 2 -20.08 0.41 40.67
C GLY A 2 -18.81 0.00 39.93
N THR A 3 -17.65 0.24 40.54
CA THR A 3 -16.30 -0.10 40.03
C THR A 3 -16.16 -1.57 39.61
N LEU A 4 -16.85 -2.49 40.27
CA LEU A 4 -16.93 -3.91 39.89
C LEU A 4 -17.65 -4.13 38.55
N GLY A 5 -18.73 -3.40 38.28
CA GLY A 5 -19.46 -3.48 37.02
C GLY A 5 -18.63 -2.96 35.85
N LEU A 6 -17.94 -1.83 36.04
CA LEU A 6 -17.03 -1.29 35.03
C LEU A 6 -15.86 -2.24 34.75
N LYS A 7 -15.25 -2.82 35.80
CA LYS A 7 -14.18 -3.81 35.65
C LYS A 7 -14.65 -5.06 34.91
N LEU A 8 -15.86 -5.54 35.19
CA LEU A 8 -16.43 -6.70 34.50
C LEU A 8 -16.70 -6.39 33.03
N VAL A 9 -17.25 -5.22 32.71
CA VAL A 9 -17.46 -4.78 31.33
C VAL A 9 -16.14 -4.65 30.58
N VAL A 10 -15.12 -4.03 31.17
CA VAL A 10 -13.78 -3.91 30.55
C VAL A 10 -13.14 -5.29 30.36
N LEU A 11 -13.25 -6.18 31.35
CA LEU A 11 -12.73 -7.55 31.27
C LEU A 11 -13.43 -8.35 30.15
N LEU A 12 -14.75 -8.24 30.05
CA LEU A 12 -15.52 -8.91 29.01
C LEU A 12 -15.21 -8.32 27.63
N ALA A 13 -15.16 -6.98 27.51
CA ALA A 13 -14.81 -6.32 26.25
C ALA A 13 -13.39 -6.66 25.79
N THR A 14 -12.41 -6.73 26.70
CA THR A 14 -11.02 -7.10 26.38
C THR A 14 -10.90 -8.60 26.03
N LYS A 15 -11.53 -9.49 26.78
CA LYS A 15 -11.53 -10.93 26.46
C LYS A 15 -12.26 -11.25 25.16
N LEU A 16 -13.45 -10.67 24.96
CA LEU A 16 -14.21 -10.86 23.74
C LEU A 16 -13.49 -10.20 22.57
N GLY A 17 -12.96 -8.99 22.73
CA GLY A 17 -12.17 -8.27 21.72
C GLY A 17 -10.88 -8.98 21.32
N GLY A 18 -10.32 -9.84 22.18
CA GLY A 18 -9.15 -10.66 21.89
C GLY A 18 -9.43 -11.90 21.03
N LEU A 19 -10.70 -12.24 20.77
CA LEU A 19 -11.02 -13.34 19.85
C LEU A 19 -10.72 -12.90 18.41
N SER A 20 -10.13 -13.80 17.63
CA SER A 20 -9.72 -13.52 16.24
C SER A 20 -10.87 -13.14 15.30
N TRP A 21 -12.12 -13.35 15.72
CA TRP A 21 -13.35 -13.01 14.99
C TRP A 21 -14.20 -11.95 15.71
N ALA A 22 -13.71 -11.39 16.82
CA ALA A 22 -14.43 -10.38 17.61
C ALA A 22 -14.71 -9.11 16.82
N THR A 23 -13.78 -8.76 15.94
CA THR A 23 -13.91 -7.66 15.01
C THR A 23 -13.91 -8.21 13.59
N PHE A 24 -15.01 -7.95 12.89
CA PHE A 24 -15.10 -8.18 11.46
C PHE A 24 -15.22 -6.81 10.81
N TRP A 25 -14.24 -6.46 9.99
CA TRP A 25 -14.26 -5.23 9.21
C TRP A 25 -14.76 -5.56 7.80
N PRO A 26 -16.07 -5.47 7.53
CA PRO A 26 -16.55 -5.48 6.16
C PRO A 26 -16.04 -4.21 5.47
N GLY A 27 -15.62 -4.34 4.21
CA GLY A 27 -15.41 -3.15 3.37
C GLY A 27 -16.69 -2.33 3.29
N THR A 28 -16.60 -1.09 2.83
CA THR A 28 -17.79 -0.21 2.80
C THR A 28 -18.90 -0.85 1.97
N PRO A 29 -20.10 -1.02 2.56
CA PRO A 29 -21.19 -1.71 1.89
C PRO A 29 -21.66 -0.90 0.68
N LYS A 30 -21.87 -1.58 -0.43
CA LYS A 30 -22.49 -0.98 -1.62
C LYS A 30 -23.93 -0.58 -1.29
N VAL A 31 -24.47 0.42 -1.98
CA VAL A 31 -25.85 0.92 -1.76
C VAL A 31 -26.89 -0.20 -1.76
N TRP A 32 -26.75 -1.19 -2.64
CA TRP A 32 -27.66 -2.33 -2.69
C TRP A 32 -27.51 -3.27 -1.46
N GLN A 33 -26.32 -3.42 -0.87
CA GLN A 33 -26.12 -4.20 0.37
C GLN A 33 -26.81 -3.50 1.54
N VAL A 34 -26.75 -2.16 1.57
CA VAL A 34 -27.51 -1.35 2.52
C VAL A 34 -29.00 -1.57 2.34
N GLY A 35 -29.50 -1.52 1.09
CA GLY A 35 -30.90 -1.81 0.76
C GLY A 35 -31.35 -3.21 1.21
N LEU A 36 -30.57 -4.25 0.93
CA LEU A 36 -30.86 -5.62 1.39
C LEU A 36 -30.88 -5.73 2.91
N THR A 37 -30.00 -5.01 3.60
CA THR A 37 -29.98 -4.96 5.08
C THR A 37 -31.27 -4.36 5.63
N TYR A 38 -31.75 -3.27 5.03
CA TYR A 38 -33.04 -2.68 5.41
C TYR A 38 -34.21 -3.62 5.11
N ILE A 39 -34.19 -4.33 3.98
CA ILE A 39 -35.22 -5.33 3.67
C ILE A 39 -35.23 -6.44 4.74
N LEU A 40 -34.05 -6.93 5.16
CA LEU A 40 -33.94 -7.94 6.22
C LEU A 40 -34.49 -7.45 7.56
N LEU A 41 -34.26 -6.19 7.91
CA LEU A 41 -34.75 -5.58 9.14
C LEU A 41 -36.27 -5.34 9.12
N LEU A 42 -36.83 -4.97 7.97
CA LEU A 42 -38.24 -4.57 7.84
C LEU A 42 -39.17 -5.74 7.45
N ALA A 43 -38.67 -6.75 6.74
CA ALA A 43 -39.44 -7.90 6.29
C ALA A 43 -40.23 -8.62 7.41
N PRO A 44 -39.72 -8.77 8.65
CA PRO A 44 -40.49 -9.34 9.77
C PRO A 44 -41.82 -8.63 10.04
N PHE A 45 -41.90 -7.32 9.77
CA PHE A 45 -43.02 -6.43 10.11
C PHE A 45 -44.06 -6.27 8.98
N THR A 46 -43.84 -6.87 7.82
CA THR A 46 -44.78 -6.79 6.69
C THR A 46 -46.01 -7.68 6.93
N ARG A 47 -47.17 -7.28 6.38
CA ARG A 47 -48.43 -8.06 6.42
C ARG A 47 -48.51 -9.16 5.35
N THR A 48 -47.39 -9.54 4.74
CA THR A 48 -47.35 -10.55 3.67
C THR A 48 -47.50 -11.97 4.21
N SER A 49 -47.80 -12.93 3.33
CA SER A 49 -47.82 -14.37 3.67
C SER A 49 -46.51 -14.80 4.32
N ARG A 50 -46.59 -15.69 5.32
CA ARG A 50 -45.43 -16.22 6.06
C ARG A 50 -44.38 -16.80 5.11
N TRP A 51 -44.80 -17.56 4.10
CA TRP A 51 -43.91 -18.18 3.13
C TRP A 51 -43.13 -17.14 2.31
N LEU A 52 -43.83 -16.13 1.78
CA LEU A 52 -43.19 -15.06 0.99
C LEU A 52 -42.17 -14.28 1.83
N ARG A 53 -42.50 -14.01 3.10
CA ARG A 53 -41.62 -13.33 4.05
C ARG A 53 -40.37 -14.13 4.36
N THR A 54 -40.52 -15.43 4.68
CA THR A 54 -39.36 -16.29 4.95
C THR A 54 -38.48 -16.45 3.72
N SER A 55 -39.06 -16.62 2.54
CA SER A 55 -38.30 -16.71 1.29
C SER A 55 -37.54 -15.42 0.99
N LEU A 56 -38.17 -14.25 1.17
CA LEU A 56 -37.50 -12.96 0.99
C LEU A 56 -36.34 -12.79 1.96
N ILE A 57 -36.53 -13.08 3.25
CA ILE A 57 -35.47 -13.01 4.26
C ILE A 57 -34.32 -13.95 3.89
N THR A 58 -34.63 -15.20 3.54
CA THR A 58 -33.61 -16.19 3.16
C THR A 58 -32.85 -15.73 1.91
N VAL A 59 -33.53 -15.26 0.87
CA VAL A 59 -32.89 -14.78 -0.37
C VAL A 59 -32.02 -13.56 -0.09
N CYS A 60 -32.52 -12.55 0.63
CA CYS A 60 -31.73 -11.37 0.96
C CYS A 60 -30.54 -11.71 1.84
N PHE A 61 -30.69 -12.62 2.81
CA PHE A 61 -29.60 -13.09 3.66
C PHE A 61 -28.54 -13.85 2.85
N LEU A 62 -28.96 -14.79 2.00
CA LEU A 62 -28.07 -15.52 1.11
C LEU A 62 -27.39 -14.61 0.09
N ALA A 63 -28.06 -13.57 -0.43
CA ALA A 63 -27.46 -12.58 -1.30
C ALA A 63 -26.43 -11.72 -0.57
N LEU A 64 -26.73 -11.28 0.66
CA LEU A 64 -25.81 -10.49 1.48
C LEU A 64 -24.55 -11.30 1.84
N VAL A 65 -24.75 -12.51 2.37
CA VAL A 65 -23.67 -13.46 2.72
C VAL A 65 -22.90 -13.86 1.47
N GLY A 66 -23.61 -14.27 0.42
CA GLY A 66 -23.05 -14.67 -0.86
C GLY A 66 -22.20 -13.56 -1.47
N SER A 67 -22.57 -12.30 -1.32
CA SER A 67 -21.78 -11.16 -1.81
C SER A 67 -20.45 -10.93 -1.11
N TRP A 68 -20.32 -11.38 0.14
CA TRP A 68 -19.04 -11.35 0.84
C TRP A 68 -18.08 -12.45 0.37
N PHE A 69 -18.62 -13.55 -0.15
CA PHE A 69 -17.83 -14.68 -0.65
C PHE A 69 -17.65 -14.65 -2.17
N MET A 70 -18.57 -14.02 -2.91
CA MET A 70 -18.49 -13.90 -4.36
C MET A 70 -17.30 -13.03 -4.76
N PRO A 71 -16.35 -13.56 -5.52
CA PRO A 71 -15.23 -12.77 -5.97
C PRO A 71 -15.70 -11.72 -7.00
N HIS A 72 -15.27 -10.46 -6.81
CA HIS A 72 -15.71 -9.32 -7.62
C HIS A 72 -15.43 -9.46 -9.12
N HIS A 73 -14.55 -10.38 -9.55
CA HIS A 73 -14.30 -10.68 -10.97
C HIS A 73 -15.50 -11.29 -11.70
N ILE A 74 -16.50 -11.83 -10.98
CA ILE A 74 -17.72 -12.39 -11.61
C ILE A 74 -18.61 -11.26 -12.18
N LEU A 75 -18.45 -10.02 -11.71
CA LEU A 75 -19.29 -8.88 -12.09
C LEU A 75 -18.59 -7.83 -12.96
N SER A 76 -17.28 -7.95 -13.21
CA SER A 76 -16.53 -7.03 -14.07
C SER A 76 -15.87 -7.81 -15.21
N ALA A 77 -16.25 -7.51 -16.45
CA ALA A 77 -15.66 -8.13 -17.64
C ALA A 77 -14.18 -7.75 -17.87
N GLN A 78 -13.69 -6.71 -17.18
CA GLN A 78 -12.28 -6.29 -17.17
C GLN A 78 -11.74 -6.26 -15.74
N SER A 79 -10.60 -6.92 -15.53
CA SER A 79 -9.85 -6.82 -14.28
C SER A 79 -8.97 -5.56 -14.34
N TYR A 80 -9.08 -4.67 -13.36
CA TYR A 80 -8.27 -3.46 -13.28
C TYR A 80 -7.12 -3.66 -12.30
N LEU A 81 -5.97 -3.06 -12.58
CA LEU A 81 -4.95 -2.78 -11.58
C LEU A 81 -5.26 -1.40 -10.98
N ARG A 82 -5.31 -1.32 -9.65
CA ARG A 82 -5.46 -0.04 -8.93
C ARG A 82 -4.26 0.17 -8.02
N VAL A 83 -3.58 1.30 -8.19
CA VAL A 83 -2.46 1.73 -7.35
C VAL A 83 -2.86 3.02 -6.67
N THR A 84 -2.99 3.00 -5.34
CA THR A 84 -3.30 4.19 -4.55
C THR A 84 -2.09 4.60 -3.73
N TYR A 85 -1.58 5.79 -3.98
CA TYR A 85 -0.59 6.47 -3.15
C TYR A 85 -1.33 7.17 -2.01
N LEU A 86 -1.14 6.68 -0.78
CA LEU A 86 -1.85 7.19 0.39
C LEU A 86 -1.23 8.50 0.84
N ASP A 87 -2.07 9.44 1.28
CA ASP A 87 -1.60 10.62 2.00
C ASP A 87 -1.26 10.22 3.44
N VAL A 88 0.01 9.87 3.65
CA VAL A 88 0.58 9.49 4.95
C VAL A 88 1.36 10.63 5.60
N GLY A 89 1.21 11.86 5.09
CA GLY A 89 2.09 12.97 5.43
C GLY A 89 3.47 12.85 4.76
N GLN A 90 4.53 13.17 5.49
CA GLN A 90 5.89 13.05 4.98
C GLN A 90 6.37 11.59 5.09
N GLY A 91 6.20 10.84 4.01
CA GLY A 91 6.60 9.44 3.88
C GLY A 91 5.99 8.79 2.66
N ASN A 92 6.24 7.49 2.47
CA ASN A 92 5.69 6.71 1.36
C ASN A 92 4.75 5.63 1.87
N SER A 93 3.59 5.49 1.23
CA SER A 93 2.80 4.27 1.30
C SER A 93 1.92 4.15 0.07
N ALA A 94 2.03 3.03 -0.65
CA ALA A 94 1.23 2.74 -1.83
C ALA A 94 0.57 1.36 -1.71
N VAL A 95 -0.72 1.29 -2.00
CA VAL A 95 -1.50 0.05 -2.03
C VAL A 95 -1.78 -0.34 -3.46
N VAL A 96 -1.36 -1.54 -3.83
CA VAL A 96 -1.54 -2.12 -5.17
C VAL A 96 -2.59 -3.21 -5.09
N GLU A 97 -3.81 -2.91 -5.52
CA GLU A 97 -4.92 -3.85 -5.64
C GLU A 97 -4.79 -4.62 -6.97
N LEU A 98 -4.53 -5.93 -6.87
CA LEU A 98 -4.18 -6.77 -8.01
C LEU A 98 -5.42 -7.23 -8.82
N PRO A 99 -5.30 -7.39 -10.15
CA PRO A 99 -6.41 -7.78 -11.04
C PRO A 99 -7.10 -9.09 -10.65
N GLU A 100 -6.35 -10.11 -10.20
CA GLU A 100 -6.92 -11.41 -9.81
C GLU A 100 -7.19 -11.51 -8.29
N ARG A 101 -7.60 -10.40 -7.67
CA ARG A 101 -7.90 -10.27 -6.23
C ARG A 101 -6.67 -10.55 -5.35
N GLY A 102 -6.02 -9.49 -4.95
CA GLY A 102 -4.91 -9.51 -4.01
C GLY A 102 -4.46 -8.11 -3.70
N ALA A 103 -3.50 -7.97 -2.80
CA ALA A 103 -2.94 -6.67 -2.50
C ALA A 103 -1.46 -6.76 -2.17
N ILE A 104 -0.70 -5.81 -2.69
CA ILE A 104 0.68 -5.54 -2.27
C ILE A 104 0.67 -4.18 -1.59
N LEU A 105 1.33 -4.07 -0.44
CA LEU A 105 1.60 -2.79 0.22
C LEU A 105 3.07 -2.44 -0.01
N ILE A 106 3.36 -1.25 -0.52
CA ILE A 106 4.71 -0.73 -0.72
C ILE A 106 4.90 0.43 0.25
N ASP A 107 5.76 0.24 1.25
CA ASP A 107 5.96 1.12 2.41
C ASP A 107 4.67 1.37 3.23
N GLY A 108 4.85 1.70 4.51
CA GLY A 108 3.78 1.91 5.48
C GLY A 108 3.64 3.35 5.98
N GLY A 109 4.48 4.27 5.50
CA GLY A 109 4.58 5.61 6.04
C GLY A 109 5.13 5.65 7.47
N GLY A 110 5.10 6.84 8.06
CA GLY A 110 5.49 7.06 9.45
C GLY A 110 6.07 8.45 9.66
N PHE A 111 6.39 8.79 10.90
CA PHE A 111 7.02 10.06 11.25
C PHE A 111 8.29 9.84 12.07
N TYR A 112 9.28 10.71 11.84
CA TYR A 112 10.44 10.85 12.70
C TYR A 112 10.03 11.52 14.01
N GLY A 113 10.08 10.79 15.13
CA GLY A 113 9.69 11.30 16.44
C GLY A 113 8.19 11.61 16.51
N GLY A 114 7.44 10.83 17.27
CA GLY A 114 6.00 11.05 17.43
C GLY A 114 5.28 9.77 17.81
N SER A 115 4.07 9.91 18.33
CA SER A 115 3.20 8.81 18.75
C SER A 115 2.10 8.48 17.75
N PHE A 116 2.03 9.22 16.62
CA PHE A 116 1.00 8.98 15.60
C PHE A 116 1.39 7.77 14.74
N ASP A 117 0.66 6.67 14.91
CA ASP A 117 0.83 5.45 14.13
C ASP A 117 0.08 5.56 12.80
N VAL A 118 0.81 5.87 11.73
CA VAL A 118 0.29 5.95 10.35
C VAL A 118 -0.34 4.62 9.92
N GLY A 119 0.22 3.50 10.37
CA GLY A 119 -0.29 2.16 10.09
C GLY A 119 -1.69 1.97 10.67
N GLN A 120 -1.90 2.40 11.92
CA GLN A 120 -3.18 2.31 12.61
C GLN A 120 -4.23 3.28 12.07
N HIS A 121 -3.82 4.50 11.74
CA HIS A 121 -4.75 5.61 11.49
C HIS A 121 -4.98 5.94 10.02
N VAL A 122 -4.11 5.49 9.10
CA VAL A 122 -4.23 5.77 7.66
C VAL A 122 -4.24 4.47 6.86
N VAL A 123 -3.19 3.65 6.98
CA VAL A 123 -3.01 2.46 6.13
C VAL A 123 -4.05 1.40 6.43
N ALA A 124 -4.21 0.97 7.69
CA ALA A 124 -5.17 -0.06 8.06
C ALA A 124 -6.63 0.34 7.78
N PRO A 125 -7.09 1.56 8.11
CA PRO A 125 -8.41 2.04 7.71
C PRO A 125 -8.64 2.00 6.21
N TYR A 126 -7.65 2.41 5.40
CA TYR A 126 -7.75 2.30 3.93
C TYR A 126 -7.88 0.83 3.49
N LEU A 127 -6.99 -0.05 3.96
CA LEU A 127 -7.03 -1.48 3.61
C LEU A 127 -8.39 -2.10 3.97
N TRP A 128 -8.91 -1.84 5.16
CA TRP A 128 -10.23 -2.33 5.59
C TRP A 128 -11.37 -1.72 4.78
N HIS A 129 -11.32 -0.42 4.48
CA HIS A 129 -12.30 0.26 3.63
C HIS A 129 -12.40 -0.40 2.25
N ARG A 130 -11.25 -0.76 1.66
CA ARG A 130 -11.13 -1.51 0.40
C ARG A 130 -11.47 -3.00 0.52
N GLY A 131 -11.80 -3.50 1.72
CA GLY A 131 -12.07 -4.91 1.97
C GLY A 131 -10.83 -5.81 1.89
N ILE A 132 -9.63 -5.22 1.92
CA ILE A 132 -8.36 -5.93 1.95
C ILE A 132 -8.14 -6.42 3.38
N ARG A 133 -7.97 -7.73 3.54
CA ARG A 133 -7.81 -8.39 4.86
C ARG A 133 -6.52 -9.19 4.99
N ARG A 134 -5.80 -9.34 3.89
CA ARG A 134 -4.53 -10.05 3.79
C ARG A 134 -3.72 -9.44 2.67
N LEU A 135 -2.40 -9.51 2.79
CA LEU A 135 -1.47 -8.99 1.81
C LEU A 135 -0.71 -10.15 1.19
N ASP A 136 -0.63 -10.15 -0.14
CA ASP A 136 0.16 -11.12 -0.88
C ASP A 136 1.65 -10.81 -0.73
N ALA A 137 2.02 -9.53 -0.69
CA ALA A 137 3.34 -9.08 -0.29
C ALA A 137 3.27 -7.73 0.45
N VAL A 138 4.23 -7.50 1.34
CA VAL A 138 4.59 -6.16 1.83
C VAL A 138 6.00 -5.90 1.35
N VAL A 139 6.21 -4.77 0.68
CA VAL A 139 7.51 -4.32 0.17
C VAL A 139 7.94 -3.15 1.03
N LEU A 140 9.07 -3.29 1.72
CA LEU A 140 9.73 -2.18 2.38
C LEU A 140 10.90 -1.73 1.50
N SER A 141 10.87 -0.48 1.03
CA SER A 141 11.95 0.09 0.23
C SER A 141 13.22 0.16 1.06
N HIS A 142 13.22 0.84 2.20
CA HIS A 142 14.36 0.93 3.12
C HIS A 142 13.89 1.25 4.54
N ALA A 143 14.79 1.11 5.51
CA ALA A 143 14.47 1.17 6.93
C ALA A 143 14.50 2.60 7.53
N HIS A 144 13.95 3.59 6.83
CA HIS A 144 13.68 4.90 7.43
C HIS A 144 12.27 4.98 8.05
N PRO A 145 12.11 5.70 9.18
CA PRO A 145 10.86 5.85 9.91
C PRO A 145 9.61 6.16 9.07
N ASP A 146 9.75 7.02 8.07
CA ASP A 146 8.71 7.46 7.14
C ASP A 146 8.37 6.42 6.04
N HIS A 147 8.98 5.25 6.09
CA HIS A 147 8.69 4.10 5.24
C HIS A 147 8.24 2.89 6.05
N PHE A 148 8.94 2.53 7.14
CA PHE A 148 8.67 1.27 7.84
C PHE A 148 7.69 1.38 9.01
N LYS A 149 7.55 2.53 9.69
CA LYS A 149 6.89 2.55 11.01
C LYS A 149 5.43 2.13 10.97
N GLY A 150 4.68 2.56 9.96
CA GLY A 150 3.29 2.12 9.81
C GLY A 150 3.15 0.61 9.54
N LEU A 151 4.22 -0.07 9.11
CA LEU A 151 4.19 -1.52 8.90
C LEU A 151 4.11 -2.32 10.19
N SER A 152 4.48 -1.75 11.36
CA SER A 152 4.36 -2.45 12.65
C SER A 152 2.92 -2.80 12.99
N PHE A 153 2.00 -1.86 12.78
CA PHE A 153 0.57 -2.10 12.94
C PHE A 153 0.05 -3.08 11.87
N VAL A 154 0.48 -2.91 10.61
CA VAL A 154 0.05 -3.78 9.50
C VAL A 154 0.49 -5.23 9.73
N ALA A 155 1.75 -5.47 10.08
CA ALA A 155 2.27 -6.80 10.39
C ALA A 155 1.48 -7.46 11.52
N THR A 156 1.01 -6.69 12.50
CA THR A 156 0.21 -7.18 13.62
C THR A 156 -1.25 -7.51 13.25
N HIS A 157 -1.84 -6.85 12.24
CA HIS A 157 -3.29 -6.99 11.96
C HIS A 157 -3.64 -7.63 10.62
N PHE A 158 -2.69 -7.67 9.68
CA PHE A 158 -2.92 -8.22 8.34
C PHE A 158 -2.01 -9.43 8.10
N PRO A 159 -2.58 -10.64 7.93
CA PRO A 159 -1.82 -11.79 7.46
C PRO A 159 -1.09 -11.44 6.15
N THR A 160 0.22 -11.61 6.16
CA THR A 160 1.12 -11.25 5.07
C THR A 160 1.86 -12.51 4.63
N LYS A 161 1.80 -12.85 3.33
CA LYS A 161 2.48 -14.06 2.84
C LYS A 161 4.00 -13.89 2.75
N GLN A 162 4.44 -12.75 2.21
CA GLN A 162 5.84 -12.43 2.02
C GLN A 162 6.11 -10.97 2.42
N PHE A 163 7.27 -10.74 3.02
CA PHE A 163 7.78 -9.41 3.34
C PHE A 163 9.10 -9.21 2.61
N TRP A 164 9.17 -8.25 1.69
CA TRP A 164 10.36 -7.99 0.89
C TRP A 164 11.09 -6.78 1.45
N THR A 165 12.41 -6.89 1.59
CA THR A 165 13.25 -5.84 2.18
C THR A 165 14.67 -5.97 1.63
N PRO A 166 15.49 -4.90 1.60
CA PRO A 166 16.91 -5.01 1.29
C PRO A 166 17.71 -5.93 2.23
N GLN A 167 17.10 -6.41 3.33
CA GLN A 167 17.73 -7.23 4.39
C GLN A 167 18.93 -6.56 5.05
N VAL A 168 18.84 -5.25 5.22
CA VAL A 168 19.87 -4.44 5.86
C VAL A 168 19.43 -4.13 7.30
N SER A 169 20.35 -4.28 8.25
CA SER A 169 20.08 -3.92 9.65
C SER A 169 19.98 -2.40 9.81
N ALA A 170 18.99 -1.94 10.58
CA ALA A 170 18.89 -0.56 11.04
C ALA A 170 19.05 -0.51 12.57
N SER A 171 19.60 0.59 13.08
CA SER A 171 19.80 0.81 14.51
C SER A 171 18.51 1.22 15.25
N ASP A 172 17.42 1.49 14.52
CA ASP A 172 16.16 1.95 15.09
C ASP A 172 15.46 0.83 15.89
N PRO A 173 15.16 1.01 17.19
CA PRO A 173 14.44 0.03 17.99
C PRO A 173 13.05 -0.32 17.44
N ASP A 174 12.35 0.63 16.82
CA ASP A 174 11.02 0.39 16.23
C ASP A 174 11.15 -0.57 15.03
N PHE A 175 12.27 -0.52 14.30
CA PHE A 175 12.55 -1.44 13.19
C PHE A 175 12.84 -2.85 13.71
N ALA A 176 13.59 -2.97 14.80
CA ALA A 176 13.82 -4.27 15.46
C ALA A 176 12.49 -4.89 15.96
N ASP A 177 11.58 -4.08 16.51
CA ASP A 177 10.25 -4.54 16.91
C ASP A 177 9.42 -5.04 15.72
N LEU A 178 9.42 -4.32 14.59
CA LEU A 178 8.79 -4.78 13.35
C LEU A 178 9.31 -6.16 12.93
N MET A 179 10.64 -6.34 12.88
CA MET A 179 11.25 -7.61 12.49
C MET A 179 10.90 -8.74 13.47
N ASN A 180 10.85 -8.45 14.78
CA ASN A 180 10.42 -9.41 15.80
C ASN A 180 8.96 -9.84 15.60
N ARG A 181 8.05 -8.91 15.28
CA ARG A 181 6.64 -9.22 14.99
C ARG A 181 6.49 -10.11 13.76
N LEU A 182 7.24 -9.81 12.70
CA LEU A 182 7.28 -10.62 11.47
C LEU A 182 7.76 -12.05 11.78
N ALA A 183 8.83 -12.18 12.57
CA ALA A 183 9.36 -13.47 13.00
C ALA A 183 8.38 -14.26 13.88
N GLN A 184 7.75 -13.63 14.87
CA GLN A 184 6.74 -14.25 15.72
C GLN A 184 5.54 -14.79 14.92
N LYS A 185 5.16 -14.07 13.86
CA LYS A 185 4.10 -14.49 12.94
C LYS A 185 4.56 -15.43 11.84
N LYS A 186 5.84 -15.80 11.80
CA LYS A 186 6.45 -16.67 10.79
C LYS A 186 6.23 -16.14 9.37
N VAL A 187 6.27 -14.83 9.19
CA VAL A 187 6.21 -14.20 7.86
C VAL A 187 7.54 -14.46 7.16
N VAL A 188 7.47 -14.94 5.92
CA VAL A 188 8.66 -15.18 5.09
C VAL A 188 9.24 -13.84 4.67
N CYS A 189 10.43 -13.51 5.15
CA CYS A 189 11.14 -12.28 4.80
C CYS A 189 12.16 -12.57 3.70
N LEU A 190 12.06 -11.91 2.55
CA LEU A 190 12.87 -12.17 1.36
C LEU A 190 13.71 -10.93 0.99
N GLY A 191 14.98 -11.16 0.68
CA GLY A 191 15.90 -10.17 0.12
C GLY A 191 15.94 -10.20 -1.42
N PRO A 192 16.62 -9.21 -2.06
CA PRO A 192 16.80 -9.18 -3.51
C PRO A 192 17.33 -10.49 -4.11
N GLN A 193 18.25 -11.17 -3.39
CA GLN A 193 18.87 -12.42 -3.80
C GLN A 193 17.95 -13.65 -3.71
N GLU A 194 16.88 -13.56 -2.92
CA GLU A 194 15.90 -14.64 -2.74
C GLU A 194 14.67 -14.44 -3.63
N LEU A 195 14.51 -13.23 -4.20
CA LEU A 195 13.42 -12.91 -5.10
C LEU A 195 13.78 -13.31 -6.53
N PRO A 196 12.82 -13.89 -7.28
CA PRO A 196 13.00 -14.04 -8.72
C PRO A 196 13.20 -12.66 -9.35
N ALA A 197 14.12 -12.56 -10.32
CA ALA A 197 14.36 -11.31 -11.05
C ALA A 197 13.06 -10.75 -11.66
N ARG A 198 12.17 -11.64 -12.09
CA ARG A 198 10.84 -11.35 -12.61
C ARG A 198 9.85 -12.40 -12.16
N GLN A 199 8.70 -11.99 -11.61
CA GLN A 199 7.63 -12.91 -11.21
C GLN A 199 6.25 -12.35 -11.52
N ASN A 200 5.28 -13.22 -11.77
CA ASN A 200 3.88 -12.83 -11.92
C ASN A 200 3.13 -13.03 -10.60
N ILE A 201 2.59 -11.94 -10.05
CA ILE A 201 1.71 -11.97 -8.89
C ILE A 201 0.32 -11.56 -9.36
N LYS A 202 -0.56 -12.55 -9.58
CA LYS A 202 -2.00 -12.35 -9.84
C LYS A 202 -2.29 -11.42 -11.02
N GLY A 203 -1.56 -11.63 -12.12
CA GLY A 203 -1.71 -10.88 -13.37
C GLY A 203 -0.78 -9.69 -13.50
N VAL A 204 -0.02 -9.33 -12.46
CA VAL A 204 0.97 -8.24 -12.50
C VAL A 204 2.37 -8.82 -12.48
N VAL A 205 3.20 -8.39 -13.43
CA VAL A 205 4.63 -8.71 -13.44
C VAL A 205 5.33 -7.78 -12.46
N VAL A 206 6.13 -8.35 -11.56
CA VAL A 206 6.89 -7.64 -10.53
C VAL A 206 8.37 -7.95 -10.70
N GLU A 207 9.18 -6.89 -10.74
CA GLU A 207 10.64 -6.95 -10.95
C GLU A 207 11.34 -6.09 -9.90
N VAL A 208 12.43 -6.61 -9.33
CA VAL A 208 13.32 -5.85 -8.44
C VAL A 208 14.51 -5.40 -9.25
N LEU A 209 14.65 -4.08 -9.41
CA LEU A 209 15.71 -3.49 -10.23
C LEU A 209 16.97 -3.13 -9.44
N HIS A 210 16.81 -2.90 -8.12
CA HIS A 210 17.90 -2.55 -7.21
C HIS A 210 17.50 -2.86 -5.76
N PRO A 211 18.42 -3.26 -4.86
CA PRO A 211 19.79 -3.70 -5.15
C PRO A 211 19.84 -4.90 -6.13
N PRO A 212 20.94 -5.10 -6.86
CA PRO A 212 21.06 -6.23 -7.77
C PRO A 212 21.09 -7.57 -6.99
N PRO A 213 20.76 -8.71 -7.60
CA PRO A 213 20.67 -9.99 -6.89
C PRO A 213 21.98 -10.48 -6.25
N ASP A 214 23.13 -9.99 -6.71
CA ASP A 214 24.47 -10.26 -6.14
C ASP A 214 24.85 -9.28 -5.02
N PHE A 215 23.95 -8.37 -4.65
CA PHE A 215 24.14 -7.49 -3.52
C PHE A 215 24.14 -8.28 -2.21
N HIS A 216 25.22 -8.16 -1.45
CA HIS A 216 25.33 -8.68 -0.10
C HIS A 216 25.41 -7.51 0.89
N PRO A 217 24.45 -7.40 1.83
CA PRO A 217 24.49 -6.34 2.82
C PRO A 217 25.76 -6.47 3.67
N ALA A 218 26.49 -5.37 3.81
CA ALA A 218 27.66 -5.34 4.67
C ALA A 218 27.26 -5.60 6.14
N HIS A 219 28.12 -6.24 6.93
CA HIS A 219 27.88 -6.46 8.37
C HIS A 219 27.85 -5.18 9.21
N LYS A 220 27.99 -4.01 8.59
CA LYS A 220 27.96 -2.69 9.24
C LYS A 220 26.58 -2.07 9.06
N ILE A 221 26.07 -1.45 10.13
CA ILE A 221 24.87 -0.60 10.07
C ILE A 221 25.17 0.57 9.11
N PRO A 222 24.41 0.74 8.02
CA PRO A 222 24.63 1.83 7.10
C PRO A 222 24.28 3.17 7.74
N THR A 223 24.88 4.23 7.22
CA THR A 223 24.47 5.61 7.50
C THR A 223 23.10 5.89 6.89
N ASN A 224 22.40 6.93 7.37
CA ASN A 224 21.10 7.34 6.82
C ASN A 224 21.13 7.55 5.30
N ARG A 225 22.22 8.15 4.78
CA ARG A 225 22.35 8.36 3.34
C ARG A 225 22.57 7.06 2.56
N GLU A 226 23.30 6.11 3.14
CA GLU A 226 23.48 4.79 2.53
C GLU A 226 22.16 4.01 2.52
N LEU A 227 21.34 4.10 3.57
CA LEU A 227 20.02 3.44 3.63
C LEU A 227 19.12 3.84 2.44
N ASN A 228 19.10 5.12 2.07
CA ASN A 228 18.38 5.60 0.88
C ASN A 228 18.80 4.87 -0.39
N ASN A 229 20.12 4.78 -0.64
CA ASN A 229 20.68 4.08 -1.80
C ASN A 229 20.62 2.55 -1.70
N LEU A 230 20.11 2.01 -0.60
CA LEU A 230 19.80 0.59 -0.46
C LEU A 230 18.30 0.30 -0.68
N SER A 231 17.51 1.32 -1.04
CA SER A 231 16.08 1.17 -1.33
C SER A 231 15.80 0.04 -2.31
N LEU A 232 14.85 -0.82 -1.99
CA LEU A 232 14.33 -1.83 -2.91
C LEU A 232 13.51 -1.15 -4.00
N VAL A 233 14.07 -1.06 -5.21
CA VAL A 233 13.42 -0.47 -6.38
C VAL A 233 12.58 -1.54 -7.06
N VAL A 234 11.27 -1.33 -7.08
CA VAL A 234 10.30 -2.28 -7.64
C VAL A 234 9.62 -1.69 -8.87
N ARG A 235 9.64 -2.45 -9.97
CA ARG A 235 8.83 -2.20 -11.16
C ARG A 235 7.62 -3.12 -11.15
N LEU A 236 6.44 -2.56 -11.44
CA LEU A 236 5.24 -3.33 -11.73
C LEU A 236 4.85 -3.11 -13.19
N SER A 237 4.48 -4.18 -13.88
CA SER A 237 3.95 -4.10 -15.25
C SER A 237 2.63 -4.86 -15.33
N TYR A 238 1.57 -4.17 -15.76
CA TYR A 238 0.27 -4.75 -16.05
C TYR A 238 -0.10 -4.50 -17.51
N LYS A 239 0.07 -5.55 -18.33
CA LYS A 239 0.01 -5.46 -19.79
C LYS A 239 0.98 -4.37 -20.28
N GLU A 240 0.49 -3.29 -20.89
CA GLU A 240 1.30 -2.22 -21.47
C GLU A 240 1.63 -1.10 -20.47
N VAL A 241 0.96 -1.07 -19.31
CA VAL A 241 1.14 0.00 -18.32
C VAL A 241 2.12 -0.42 -17.24
N SER A 242 3.05 0.48 -16.93
CA SER A 242 4.14 0.24 -16.00
C SER A 242 4.26 1.29 -14.90
N PHE A 243 4.68 0.84 -13.72
CA PHE A 243 4.85 1.64 -12.51
C PHE A 243 6.25 1.42 -11.94
N LEU A 244 6.87 2.49 -11.44
CA LEU A 244 8.13 2.40 -10.72
C LEU A 244 8.00 2.96 -9.29
N PHE A 245 8.45 2.16 -8.33
CA PHE A 245 8.55 2.50 -6.92
C PHE A 245 10.03 2.49 -6.52
N PRO A 246 10.71 3.64 -6.64
CA PRO A 246 12.15 3.72 -6.45
C PRO A 246 12.58 3.88 -4.98
N GLY A 247 11.64 4.02 -4.04
CA GLY A 247 11.96 4.43 -2.68
C GLY A 247 12.71 5.76 -2.67
N ASP A 248 13.80 5.81 -1.89
CA ASP A 248 14.55 7.05 -1.69
C ASP A 248 15.92 7.05 -2.36
N ILE A 249 16.07 6.24 -3.42
CA ILE A 249 17.32 6.24 -4.19
C ILE A 249 17.73 7.67 -4.59
N GLU A 250 19.01 7.95 -4.43
CA GLU A 250 19.61 9.20 -4.87
C GLU A 250 20.25 9.03 -6.26
N LYS A 251 20.74 10.14 -6.80
CA LYS A 251 21.47 10.23 -8.08
C LYS A 251 22.40 9.06 -8.36
N GLU A 252 23.15 8.59 -7.37
CA GLU A 252 24.13 7.52 -7.56
C GLU A 252 23.49 6.24 -8.10
N VAL A 253 22.40 5.79 -7.49
CA VAL A 253 21.67 4.60 -7.93
C VAL A 253 20.88 4.89 -9.20
N GLU A 254 20.30 6.10 -9.32
CA GLU A 254 19.65 6.54 -10.55
C GLU A 254 20.58 6.47 -11.78
N TYR A 255 21.84 6.90 -11.64
CA TYR A 255 22.86 6.80 -12.69
C TYR A 255 23.16 5.34 -13.03
N ARG A 256 23.24 4.45 -12.02
CA ARG A 256 23.46 3.02 -12.23
C ARG A 256 22.31 2.37 -13.00
N LEU A 257 21.07 2.66 -12.63
CA LEU A 257 19.87 2.18 -13.32
C LEU A 257 19.81 2.70 -14.76
N ALA A 258 20.01 4.01 -14.95
CA ALA A 258 19.99 4.65 -16.27
C ALA A 258 21.21 4.31 -17.17
N ASN A 259 22.15 3.48 -16.68
CA ASN A 259 23.29 2.97 -17.46
C ASN A 259 23.09 1.52 -17.92
N GLN A 260 21.99 0.88 -17.55
CA GLN A 260 21.68 -0.45 -18.05
C GLN A 260 21.38 -0.38 -19.56
N PRO A 261 21.80 -1.40 -20.34
CA PRO A 261 21.77 -1.35 -21.82
C PRO A 261 20.37 -1.34 -22.42
N LEU A 262 19.34 -1.68 -21.63
CA LEU A 262 17.95 -1.64 -22.06
C LEU A 262 17.29 -0.34 -21.58
N TYR A 263 16.78 0.42 -22.54
CA TYR A 263 15.94 1.58 -22.29
C TYR A 263 14.53 1.10 -21.94
N GLU A 264 14.06 1.37 -20.73
CA GLU A 264 12.71 0.98 -20.32
C GLU A 264 11.92 2.18 -19.76
N PRO A 265 11.09 2.83 -20.59
CA PRO A 265 10.11 3.80 -20.11
C PRO A 265 9.24 3.22 -19.00
N VAL A 266 8.74 4.13 -18.16
CA VAL A 266 7.70 3.82 -17.18
C VAL A 266 6.55 4.80 -17.34
N ASP A 267 5.31 4.34 -17.22
CA ASP A 267 4.16 5.24 -17.37
C ASP A 267 3.93 6.08 -16.11
N ILE A 268 4.01 5.44 -14.94
CA ILE A 268 3.82 6.07 -13.64
C ILE A 268 5.09 5.94 -12.78
N LEU A 269 5.55 7.05 -12.23
CA LEU A 269 6.66 7.11 -11.28
C LEU A 269 6.18 7.63 -9.92
N LEU A 270 6.40 6.86 -8.85
CA LEU A 270 6.48 7.45 -7.51
C LEU A 270 7.80 8.21 -7.41
N VAL A 271 7.74 9.51 -7.20
CA VAL A 271 8.94 10.36 -7.25
C VAL A 271 9.92 9.94 -6.15
N PRO A 272 11.20 9.63 -6.50
CA PRO A 272 12.14 9.15 -5.50
C PRO A 272 12.45 10.20 -4.43
N HIS A 273 12.59 9.74 -3.19
CA HIS A 273 13.04 10.55 -2.06
C HIS A 273 12.20 11.82 -1.90
N HIS A 274 10.88 11.69 -2.06
CA HIS A 274 9.91 12.76 -1.85
C HIS A 274 10.13 14.01 -2.74
N GLY A 275 10.93 13.89 -3.81
CA GLY A 275 11.35 15.02 -4.63
C GLY A 275 12.50 15.84 -4.04
N SER A 276 13.38 15.21 -3.27
CA SER A 276 14.64 15.78 -2.78
C SER A 276 15.57 16.24 -3.90
N ARG A 277 16.41 17.24 -3.62
CA ARG A 277 17.45 17.72 -4.57
C ARG A 277 18.51 16.67 -4.87
N THR A 278 18.59 15.62 -4.06
CA THR A 278 19.53 14.50 -4.24
C THR A 278 19.03 13.44 -5.20
N SER A 279 17.75 13.45 -5.59
CA SER A 279 17.13 12.54 -6.56
C SER A 279 16.64 13.28 -7.82
N SER A 280 15.90 12.55 -8.66
CA SER A 280 15.29 12.96 -9.92
C SER A 280 16.29 13.60 -10.88
N SER A 281 17.45 12.95 -11.08
CA SER A 281 18.47 13.41 -12.02
C SER A 281 17.94 13.50 -13.45
N LEU A 282 18.48 14.43 -14.24
CA LEU A 282 18.08 14.58 -15.64
C LEU A 282 18.30 13.29 -16.43
N ARG A 283 19.40 12.56 -16.18
CA ARG A 283 19.68 11.28 -16.84
C ARG A 283 18.59 10.25 -16.53
N PHE A 284 18.17 10.15 -15.26
CA PHE A 284 17.13 9.22 -14.85
C PHE A 284 15.77 9.56 -15.45
N LEU A 285 15.39 10.85 -15.46
CA LEU A 285 14.14 11.28 -16.09
C LEU A 285 14.17 11.10 -17.62
N HIS A 286 15.33 11.27 -18.27
CA HIS A 286 15.51 10.94 -19.68
C HIS A 286 15.42 9.44 -19.96
N TRP A 287 15.89 8.60 -19.04
CA TRP A 287 15.81 7.16 -19.16
C TRP A 287 14.38 6.62 -18.93
N LEU A 288 13.64 7.22 -17.99
CA LEU A 288 12.30 6.77 -17.62
C LEU A 288 11.16 7.37 -18.45
N GLN A 289 11.29 8.63 -18.88
CA GLN A 289 10.24 9.42 -19.55
C GLN A 289 8.82 9.22 -18.95
N PRO A 290 8.63 9.45 -17.65
CA PRO A 290 7.34 9.20 -17.01
C PRO A 290 6.25 10.10 -17.55
N ARG A 291 5.10 9.51 -17.88
CA ARG A 291 3.89 10.27 -18.25
C ARG A 291 3.25 10.91 -17.04
N ILE A 292 3.25 10.20 -15.91
CA ILE A 292 2.70 10.64 -14.63
C ILE A 292 3.76 10.48 -13.54
N ALA A 293 3.89 11.49 -12.68
CA ALA A 293 4.73 11.45 -11.49
C ALA A 293 3.89 11.80 -10.26
N VAL A 294 3.95 10.96 -9.22
CA VAL A 294 3.26 11.18 -7.95
C VAL A 294 4.30 11.49 -6.89
N PHE A 295 4.18 12.66 -6.25
CA PHE A 295 4.98 13.05 -5.10
C PHE A 295 4.22 12.70 -3.82
N SER A 296 4.70 11.72 -3.08
CA SER A 296 4.22 11.44 -1.72
C SER A 296 4.98 12.35 -0.76
N VAL A 297 4.31 13.38 -0.26
CA VAL A 297 4.90 14.45 0.56
C VAL A 297 3.86 14.97 1.54
N GLY A 298 4.32 15.43 2.69
CA GLY A 298 3.45 16.06 3.69
C GLY A 298 3.24 17.55 3.46
N PHE A 299 2.05 18.05 3.80
CA PHE A 299 1.77 19.48 3.81
C PHE A 299 2.72 20.20 4.77
N ASP A 300 3.32 21.30 4.30
CA ASP A 300 4.27 22.13 5.05
C ASP A 300 5.37 21.32 5.77
N ASN A 301 5.87 20.27 5.11
CA ASN A 301 6.89 19.41 5.69
C ASN A 301 8.19 20.19 5.98
N PRO A 302 8.91 19.87 7.07
CA PRO A 302 10.08 20.62 7.52
C PRO A 302 11.28 20.51 6.57
N PHE A 303 11.24 19.59 5.60
CA PHE A 303 12.28 19.39 4.60
C PHE A 303 12.09 20.31 3.37
N HIS A 304 10.97 21.04 3.30
CA HIS A 304 10.59 21.88 2.16
C HIS A 304 10.58 21.09 0.83
N LEU A 305 10.07 19.86 0.89
CA LEU A 305 9.89 18.99 -0.25
C LEU A 305 8.48 19.11 -0.84
N PRO A 306 8.29 18.89 -2.15
CA PRO A 306 9.32 18.63 -3.15
C PRO A 306 10.15 19.88 -3.42
N ALA A 307 11.45 19.71 -3.69
CA ALA A 307 12.29 20.84 -4.00
C ALA A 307 11.85 21.50 -5.32
N ARG A 308 11.75 22.84 -5.34
CA ARG A 308 11.31 23.61 -6.53
C ARG A 308 12.02 23.20 -7.83
N ARG A 309 13.34 23.01 -7.80
CA ARG A 309 14.12 22.58 -8.97
C ARG A 309 13.73 21.19 -9.49
N VAL A 310 13.25 20.30 -8.62
CA VAL A 310 12.79 18.96 -9.01
C VAL A 310 11.44 19.07 -9.70
N LEU A 311 10.50 19.85 -9.15
CA LEU A 311 9.21 20.14 -9.81
C LEU A 311 9.42 20.76 -11.21
N GLU A 312 10.36 21.70 -11.34
CA GLU A 312 10.71 22.33 -12.62
C GLU A 312 11.27 21.30 -13.63
N ARG A 313 12.04 20.29 -13.18
CA ARG A 313 12.49 19.20 -14.07
C ARG A 313 11.31 18.41 -14.61
N TYR A 314 10.42 17.92 -13.76
CA TYR A 314 9.25 17.15 -14.22
C TYR A 314 8.37 17.95 -15.18
N ARG A 315 8.16 19.25 -14.93
CA ARG A 315 7.45 20.14 -15.86
C ARG A 315 8.15 20.27 -17.21
N THR A 316 9.48 20.40 -17.21
CA THR A 316 10.27 20.51 -18.45
C THR A 316 10.19 19.24 -19.30
N PHE A 317 10.03 18.07 -18.67
CA PHE A 317 9.85 16.78 -19.34
C PHE A 317 8.40 16.53 -19.80
N GLY A 318 7.46 17.45 -19.54
CA GLY A 318 6.06 17.28 -19.89
C GLY A 318 5.33 16.24 -19.03
N THR A 319 5.91 15.82 -17.90
CA THR A 319 5.30 14.85 -16.99
C THR A 319 4.15 15.48 -16.22
N LYS A 320 2.99 14.82 -16.18
CA LYS A 320 1.86 15.25 -15.34
C LYS A 320 2.15 14.91 -13.88
N THR A 321 2.16 15.92 -13.01
CA THR A 321 2.52 15.75 -11.59
C THR A 321 1.32 15.79 -10.68
N TYR A 322 1.24 14.86 -9.72
CA TYR A 322 0.29 14.87 -8.61
C TYR A 322 1.05 14.88 -7.29
N ARG A 323 0.48 15.48 -6.25
CA ARG A 323 1.11 15.58 -4.92
C ARG A 323 0.11 15.25 -3.83
N THR A 324 0.46 14.37 -2.90
CA THR A 324 -0.47 13.92 -1.84
C THR A 324 -0.88 15.04 -0.90
N ASP A 325 0.02 16.00 -0.62
CA ASP A 325 -0.28 17.17 0.22
C ASP A 325 -1.30 18.15 -0.36
N HIS A 326 -1.53 18.12 -1.68
CA HIS A 326 -2.55 18.95 -2.34
C HIS A 326 -3.79 18.15 -2.77
N HIS A 327 -3.59 16.90 -3.17
CA HIS A 327 -4.64 16.09 -3.81
C HIS A 327 -5.18 14.99 -2.89
N GLY A 328 -4.68 14.90 -1.65
CA GLY A 328 -4.90 13.76 -0.76
C GLY A 328 -4.37 12.46 -1.37
N ALA A 329 -5.05 11.34 -1.13
CA ALA A 329 -4.69 10.09 -1.78
C ALA A 329 -4.84 10.21 -3.31
N VAL A 330 -3.84 9.73 -4.06
CA VAL A 330 -3.83 9.73 -5.52
C VAL A 330 -3.96 8.28 -5.98
N THR A 331 -5.01 7.98 -6.74
CA THR A 331 -5.28 6.64 -7.25
C THR A 331 -5.12 6.59 -8.75
N ILE A 332 -4.33 5.62 -9.22
CA ILE A 332 -4.19 5.26 -10.63
C ILE A 332 -4.98 3.99 -10.88
N LEU A 333 -5.91 4.02 -11.83
CA LEU A 333 -6.62 2.85 -12.31
C LEU A 333 -6.20 2.55 -13.74
N THR A 334 -6.03 1.26 -14.06
CA THR A 334 -5.75 0.85 -15.42
C THR A 334 -6.31 -0.53 -15.74
N ASP A 335 -6.83 -0.68 -16.96
CA ASP A 335 -7.17 -1.97 -17.57
C ASP A 335 -5.96 -2.63 -18.28
N GLY A 336 -4.79 -2.02 -18.14
CA GLY A 336 -3.51 -2.39 -18.75
C GLY A 336 -3.23 -1.71 -20.10
N HIS A 337 -4.09 -0.81 -20.56
CA HIS A 337 -3.85 0.07 -21.72
C HIS A 337 -4.20 1.53 -21.40
N ASN A 338 -5.39 1.75 -20.82
CA ASN A 338 -5.87 3.06 -20.43
C ASN A 338 -5.45 3.37 -18.99
N ILE A 339 -5.16 4.65 -18.72
CA ILE A 339 -4.76 5.13 -17.39
C ILE A 339 -5.73 6.22 -16.97
N GLU A 340 -6.40 6.02 -15.85
CA GLU A 340 -7.25 7.00 -15.19
C GLU A 340 -6.61 7.41 -13.85
N VAL A 341 -6.73 8.69 -13.51
CA VAL A 341 -6.23 9.24 -12.24
C VAL A 341 -7.38 9.86 -11.47
N GLU A 342 -7.57 9.37 -10.25
CA GLU A 342 -8.52 9.91 -9.27
C GLU A 342 -7.72 10.55 -8.13
N THR A 343 -8.15 11.72 -7.65
CA THR A 343 -7.60 12.37 -6.47
C THR A 343 -8.66 12.46 -5.38
N PHE A 344 -8.26 12.37 -4.12
CA PHE A 344 -9.18 12.51 -2.99
C PHE A 344 -9.66 13.95 -2.81
N VAL A 345 -8.79 14.91 -3.10
CA VAL A 345 -9.08 16.36 -3.13
C VAL A 345 -8.96 16.87 -4.57
N GLU A 346 -9.94 17.68 -4.99
CA GLU A 346 -10.00 18.28 -6.33
C GLU A 346 -9.15 19.55 -6.48
#